data_AF-A0A645IJG1-F1
#
_entry.id   AF-A0A645IJG1-F1
#
_cell.length_a   1.000
_cell.length_b   1.000
_cell.length_c   1.000
_cell.angle_alpha   90.00
_cell.angle_beta   90.00
_cell.angle_gamma   90.00
#
_symmetry.space_group_name_H-M   'P 1'
#
loop_
_entity.id
_entity.type
_entity.pdbx_description
1 polymer ?
#
loop_
_entity_poly.entity_id
_entity_poly.type
_entity_poly.pdbx_seq_one_letter_code
_entity_poly.pdbx_strand_id
1 'polypeptide(L)' 'MGYGHLPVCMAKTQYSLSDDPALLGRPEGFTMTVKNVRISAGAGFVVVLTGDIMTMPGLPKVPAAEKIDVSDDGVISGLF' A
#
# COMPACT_ATOMS: atom_id res chain seq x y z
N MET A 1 8.73 24.01 10.93
CA MET A 1 7.66 23.17 11.53
C MET A 1 8.16 22.15 12.58
N GLY A 2 9.44 22.11 12.99
CA GLY A 2 9.87 21.37 14.19
C GLY A 2 9.80 19.83 14.16
N TYR A 3 9.28 19.21 13.10
CA TYR A 3 9.01 17.76 13.03
C TYR A 3 10.23 16.85 12.75
N GLY A 4 11.45 17.38 12.77
CA GLY A 4 12.66 16.60 12.43
C GLY A 4 12.98 15.44 13.39
N HIS A 5 12.35 15.40 14.56
CA HIS A 5 12.51 14.34 15.56
C HIS A 5 11.46 13.23 15.44
N LEU A 6 10.48 13.37 14.55
CA LEU A 6 9.44 12.36 14.38
C LEU A 6 10.00 11.12 13.66
N PRO A 7 9.56 9.91 14.04
CA PRO A 7 9.90 8.69 13.34
C PRO A 7 9.43 8.69 11.87
N VAL A 8 10.10 7.87 11.06
CA VAL A 8 9.87 7.75 9.62
C VAL A 8 9.12 6.46 9.30
N CYS A 9 8.03 6.59 8.55
CA CYS A 9 7.29 5.48 7.95
C CYS A 9 7.65 5.39 6.46
N MET A 10 8.32 4.32 6.05
CA MET A 10 8.72 4.09 4.66
C MET A 10 7.57 3.46 3.88
N ALA A 11 7.02 4.19 2.91
CA ALA A 11 6.00 3.71 2.00
C ALA A 11 6.64 3.35 0.65
N LYS A 12 6.91 2.05 0.47
CA LYS A 12 7.57 1.45 -0.70
C LYS A 12 6.87 0.15 -1.12
N THR A 13 7.27 -0.41 -2.25
CA THR A 13 6.82 -1.75 -2.68
C THR A 13 7.13 -2.81 -1.62
N GLN A 14 6.19 -3.71 -1.35
CA GLN A 14 6.37 -4.85 -0.44
C GLN A 14 7.09 -6.04 -1.10
N TYR A 15 7.24 -6.03 -2.43
CA TYR A 15 7.77 -7.17 -3.20
C TYR A 15 9.31 -7.26 -3.21
N SER A 16 9.99 -6.16 -2.90
CA SER A 16 11.45 -6.07 -2.89
C SER A 16 11.94 -5.39 -1.61
N LEU A 17 13.20 -5.58 -1.25
CA LEU A 17 13.88 -4.73 -0.26
C LEU A 17 14.17 -3.33 -0.80
N SER A 18 14.35 -3.20 -2.12
CA SER A 18 14.51 -1.91 -2.81
C SER A 18 13.16 -1.22 -3.08
N ASP A 19 13.17 -0.03 -3.68
CA ASP A 19 11.96 0.61 -4.21
C ASP A 19 11.51 0.06 -5.58
N ASP A 20 12.29 -0.83 -6.21
CA ASP A 20 11.94 -1.54 -7.44
C ASP A 20 11.36 -2.94 -7.16
N PRO A 21 10.09 -3.23 -7.51
CA PRO A 21 9.47 -4.52 -7.28
C PRO A 21 10.11 -5.69 -8.06
N ALA A 22 10.87 -5.42 -9.12
CA ALA A 22 11.50 -6.47 -9.93
C ALA A 22 12.78 -7.04 -9.30
N LEU A 23 13.39 -6.33 -8.34
CA LEU A 23 14.61 -6.76 -7.67
C LEU A 23 14.29 -7.75 -6.54
N LEU A 24 14.33 -9.04 -6.86
CA LEU A 24 14.00 -10.12 -5.93
C LEU A 24 15.20 -10.57 -5.08
N GLY A 25 14.92 -11.27 -3.98
CA GLY A 25 15.93 -11.82 -3.08
C GLY A 25 16.58 -10.75 -2.21
N ARG A 26 17.91 -10.68 -2.23
CA ARG A 26 18.70 -9.72 -1.46
C ARG A 26 19.45 -8.76 -2.40
N PRO A 27 18.78 -7.74 -2.96
CA PRO A 27 19.46 -6.73 -3.77
C PRO A 27 20.42 -5.91 -2.88
N GLU A 28 21.58 -5.56 -3.44
CA GLU A 28 22.60 -4.74 -2.79
C GLU A 28 23.02 -3.60 -3.72
N GLY A 29 23.52 -2.49 -3.17
CA GLY A 29 23.98 -1.34 -3.96
C GLY A 29 22.87 -0.57 -4.70
N PHE A 30 21.60 -0.76 -4.34
CA PHE A 30 20.49 -0.02 -4.94
C PHE A 30 20.34 1.38 -4.33
N THR A 31 19.91 2.33 -5.15
CA THR A 31 19.58 3.69 -4.71
C THR A 31 18.08 3.79 -4.49
N MET A 32 17.65 4.22 -3.30
CA MET A 32 16.23 4.50 -3.04
C MET A 32 15.87 5.92 -3.47
N THR A 33 14.83 6.04 -4.29
CA THR A 33 14.27 7.32 -4.71
C THR A 33 13.17 7.74 -3.77
N VAL A 34 13.23 8.97 -3.25
CA VAL A 34 12.11 9.58 -2.48
C VAL A 34 11.36 10.54 -3.39
N LYS A 35 10.12 10.20 -3.75
CA LYS A 35 9.27 11.05 -4.60
C LYS A 35 8.58 12.16 -3.82
N ASN A 36 8.07 11.85 -2.63
CA ASN A 36 7.28 12.78 -1.83
C ASN A 36 7.39 12.48 -0.33
N VAL A 37 7.09 13.47 0.49
CA VAL A 37 7.05 13.34 1.95
C VAL A 37 5.74 13.94 2.47
N ARG A 38 5.05 13.21 3.34
CA ARG A 38 3.80 13.66 3.99
C ARG A 38 3.95 13.59 5.50
N ILE A 39 3.44 14.60 6.21
CA ILE A 39 3.50 14.65 7.67
C ILE A 39 2.16 14.15 8.23
N SER A 40 2.20 13.07 8.99
CA SER A 40 1.06 12.58 9.76
C SER A 40 1.18 13.06 11.20
N ALA A 41 1.02 14.38 11.41
CA ALA A 41 1.30 15.04 12.69
C ALA A 41 0.49 14.44 13.86
N GLY A 42 -0.79 14.10 13.64
CA GLY A 42 -1.62 13.49 14.67
C GLY A 42 -1.19 12.07 15.05
N ALA A 43 -0.63 11.31 14.10
CA ALA A 43 -0.11 9.97 14.34
C ALA A 43 1.35 9.96 14.83
N GLY A 44 2.03 11.12 14.74
CA GLY A 44 3.39 11.29 15.25
C GLY A 44 4.50 10.75 14.35
N PHE A 45 4.29 10.65 13.03
CA PHE A 45 5.34 10.19 12.10
C PHE A 45 5.30 10.91 10.74
N VAL A 46 6.41 10.82 10.02
CA VAL A 46 6.56 11.31 8.64
C VAL A 46 6.51 10.13 7.67
N VAL A 47 5.62 10.20 6.69
CA VAL A 47 5.49 9.18 5.63
C VAL A 47 6.38 9.58 4.45
N VAL A 48 7.33 8.72 4.11
CA VAL A 48 8.24 8.88 2.97
C VAL A 48 7.77 7.97 1.84
N LEU A 49 7.39 8.57 0.72
CA LEU A 49 6.84 7.88 -0.46
C LEU A 49 7.95 7.67 -1.49
N THR A 50 8.29 6.42 -1.78
CA THR A 50 9.37 6.08 -2.73
C THR A 50 8.83 5.79 -4.14
N GLY A 51 7.56 5.43 -4.23
CA GLY A 51 6.87 5.16 -5.48
C GLY A 51 5.41 5.57 -5.42
N ASP A 52 4.63 5.09 -6.37
CA ASP A 52 3.20 5.30 -6.39
C ASP A 52 2.53 4.28 -5.46
N ILE A 53 1.93 4.78 -4.39
CA ILE A 53 1.26 3.96 -3.38
C ILE A 53 -0.25 4.02 -3.63
N MET A 54 -0.83 2.85 -3.89
CA MET A 54 -2.27 2.70 -4.08
C MET A 54 -3.00 2.91 -2.75
N THR A 55 -3.62 4.07 -2.57
CA THR A 55 -4.47 4.37 -1.41
C THR A 55 -5.94 4.05 -1.64
N MET A 56 -6.34 3.82 -2.89
CA MET A 56 -7.71 3.52 -3.30
C MET A 56 -7.69 2.42 -4.37
N PRO A 57 -7.92 1.15 -4.02
CA PRO A 57 -7.97 0.07 -4.99
C PRO A 57 -9.22 0.19 -5.86
N GLY A 58 -9.09 -0.11 -7.16
CA GLY A 58 -10.21 -0.21 -8.08
C GLY A 58 -10.85 -1.60 -8.08
N LEU A 59 -12.01 -1.73 -8.73
CA LEU A 59 -12.63 -3.03 -8.99
C LEU A 59 -11.92 -3.76 -10.15
N PRO A 60 -11.81 -5.10 -10.10
CA PRO A 60 -11.30 -5.89 -11.22
C PRO A 60 -12.30 -5.91 -12.38
N LYS A 61 -11.87 -6.41 -13.55
CA LYS A 61 -12.70 -6.51 -14.76
C LYS A 61 -14.04 -7.22 -14.54
N VAL A 62 -14.05 -8.25 -13.69
CA VAL A 62 -15.25 -8.96 -13.25
C VAL A 62 -15.31 -8.83 -11.72
N PRO A 63 -16.08 -7.87 -11.19
CA PRO A 63 -16.20 -7.67 -9.74
C PRO A 63 -16.81 -8.91 -9.06
N ALA A 64 -16.30 -9.27 -7.88
CA ALA A 64 -16.91 -10.33 -7.07
C ALA A 64 -18.38 -10.03 -6.73
N ALA A 65 -18.75 -8.74 -6.69
CA ALA A 65 -20.12 -8.28 -6.47
C ALA A 65 -21.16 -8.88 -7.44
N GLU A 66 -20.79 -9.24 -8.67
CA GLU A 66 -21.70 -9.89 -9.63
C GLU A 66 -22.11 -11.30 -9.20
N LYS A 67 -21.36 -11.93 -8.28
CA LYS A 67 -21.60 -13.28 -7.76
C LYS A 67 -22.09 -13.28 -6.31
N ILE A 68 -22.17 -12.12 -5.67
CA ILE A 68 -22.68 -12.00 -4.30
C ILE A 68 -24.20 -12.04 -4.37
N ASP A 69 -24.79 -13.00 -3.67
CA ASP A 69 -26.24 -13.17 -3.62
C ASP A 69 -26.69 -13.76 -2.27
N VAL A 70 -27.99 -13.66 -1.99
CA VAL A 70 -28.63 -14.17 -0.77
C VAL A 70 -29.70 -15.19 -1.16
N SER A 71 -29.56 -16.43 -0.67
CA SER A 71 -30.57 -17.46 -0.90
C SER A 71 -31.87 -17.17 -0.11
N ASP A 72 -32.95 -17.86 -0.45
CA ASP A 72 -34.24 -17.76 0.25
C ASP A 72 -34.13 -18.10 1.75
N ASP A 73 -33.16 -18.93 2.14
CA ASP A 73 -32.85 -19.28 3.53
C ASP A 73 -31.99 -18.20 4.24
N GLY A 74 -31.70 -17.08 3.57
CA GLY A 74 -30.87 -15.98 4.08
C GLY A 74 -29.37 -16.27 4.07
N VAL A 75 -28.91 -17.29 3.33
CA VAL A 75 -27.49 -17.66 3.25
C VAL A 75 -26.80 -16.86 2.15
N ILE A 76 -25.71 -16.17 2.50
CA ILE A 76 -24.93 -15.38 1.55
C ILE A 76 -23.96 -16.27 0.78
N SER A 77 -23.90 -16.11 -0.54
CA SER A 77 -22.96 -16.80 -1.44
C SER A 77 -22.02 -15.81 -2.14
N GLY A 78 -20.87 -16.29 -2.65
CA GLY A 78 -19.93 -15.49 -3.45
C GLY A 78 -19.08 -14.47 -2.69
N LEU A 79 -19.12 -14.46 -1.36
CA LEU A 79 -18.36 -13.52 -0.51
C LEU A 79 -16.93 -13.97 -0.20
N PHE A 80 -16.67 -15.29 -0.28
CA PHE A 80 -15.39 -15.94 -0.03
C PHE A 80 -15.14 -17.06 -1.06
#